data_AF-A0A6L8Q5V8-F1
#
_entry.id   AF-A0A6L8Q5V8-F1
#
_cell.length_a   1.000
_cell.length_b   1.000
_cell.length_c   1.000
_cell.angle_alpha   90.00
_cell.angle_beta   90.00
_cell.angle_gamma   90.00
#
_symmetry.space_group_name_H-M   'P 1'
#
loop_
_entity.id
_entity.type
_entity.pdbx_description
1 polymer ?
#
loop_
_entity_poly.entity_id
_entity_poly.type
_entity_poly.pdbx_seq_one_letter_code
_entity_poly.pdbx_strand_id
1 'polypeptide(L)' 'MAQSDIRNKIALRIKELRLIHGITQERFALMTHLNRSYLADIEKGNRNFGIDTLDKIIRGFDMSYSEFFKDL' A
#
# COMPACT_ATOMS: atom_id res chain seq x y z
N MET A 1 12.34 5.56 -15.69
CA MET A 1 11.03 5.46 -16.35
C MET A 1 10.05 6.28 -15.52
N ALA A 2 9.36 7.25 -16.12
CA ALA A 2 8.41 8.08 -15.40
C ALA A 2 7.30 7.18 -14.82
N GLN A 3 7.14 7.21 -13.51
CA GLN A 3 6.12 6.42 -12.83
C GLN A 3 4.74 6.96 -13.20
N SER A 4 3.83 6.07 -13.62
CA SER A 4 2.47 6.46 -13.96
C SER A 4 1.79 7.10 -12.75
N ASP A 5 1.08 8.22 -12.96
CA ASP A 5 0.33 8.97 -11.94
C ASP A 5 -0.50 8.03 -11.03
N ILE A 6 -1.16 7.02 -11.62
CA ILE A 6 -1.97 6.05 -10.87
C ILE A 6 -1.20 5.26 -9.81
N ARG A 7 0.07 4.87 -10.06
CA ARG A 7 0.86 4.13 -9.07
C ARG A 7 1.22 5.00 -7.87
N ASN A 8 1.50 6.28 -8.13
CA ASN A 8 1.78 7.24 -7.07
C ASN A 8 0.53 7.52 -6.23
N LYS A 9 -0.65 7.61 -6.85
CA LYS A 9 -1.93 7.71 -6.15
C LYS A 9 -2.19 6.50 -5.25
N ILE A 10 -2.00 5.28 -5.77
CA ILE A 10 -2.15 4.05 -4.98
C ILE A 10 -1.13 4.01 -3.83
N ALA A 11 0.14 4.31 -4.09
CA ALA A 11 1.17 4.38 -3.06
C ALA A 11 0.82 5.35 -1.92
N LEU A 12 0.33 6.54 -2.28
CA LEU A 12 -0.12 7.54 -1.31
C LEU A 12 -1.33 7.05 -0.51
N ARG A 13 -2.31 6.44 -1.18
CA ARG A 13 -3.49 5.84 -0.54
C ARG A 13 -3.12 4.78 0.50
N ILE A 14 -2.15 3.91 0.17
CA ILE A 14 -1.64 2.89 1.11
C ILE A 14 -1.06 3.56 2.36
N LYS A 15 -0.23 4.59 2.18
CA LYS A 15 0.38 5.35 3.28
C LYS A 15 -0.68 6.04 4.13
N GLU A 16 -1.67 6.68 3.51
CA GLU A 16 -2.77 7.37 4.20
C GLU A 16 -3.59 6.41 5.04
N LEU A 17 -4.05 5.29 4.47
CA LEU A 17 -4.78 4.26 5.19
C LEU A 17 -3.97 3.73 6.37
N ARG A 18 -2.67 3.44 6.16
CA ARG A 18 -1.80 2.98 7.26
C ARG A 18 -1.73 4.00 8.40
N LEU A 19 -1.63 5.30 8.09
CA LEU A 19 -1.57 6.36 9.09
C LEU A 19 -2.91 6.55 9.82
N ILE A 20 -4.04 6.49 9.10
CA ILE A 20 -5.39 6.58 9.68
C ILE A 20 -5.64 5.44 10.67
N HIS A 21 -5.18 4.23 10.35
CA HIS A 21 -5.28 3.07 11.24
C HIS A 21 -4.23 3.07 12.38
N GLY A 22 -3.31 4.05 12.43
CA GLY A 22 -2.27 4.12 13.46
C GLY A 22 -1.26 2.97 13.42
N ILE A 23 -1.05 2.36 12.25
CA ILE A 23 -0.19 1.18 12.10
C ILE A 23 1.23 1.62 11.70
N THR A 24 2.26 1.06 12.33
CA THR A 24 3.65 1.31 11.91
C THR A 24 3.99 0.56 10.63
N GLN A 25 4.99 1.00 9.87
CA GLN A 25 5.46 0.25 8.69
C GLN A 25 5.93 -1.17 9.07
N GLU A 26 6.57 -1.34 10.23
CA GLU A 26 6.98 -2.65 10.74
C GLU A 26 5.78 -3.58 10.92
N ARG A 27 4.77 -3.11 11.65
CA ARG A 27 3.56 -3.88 11.94
C ARG A 27 2.80 -4.19 10.66
N PHE A 28 2.66 -3.23 9.76
CA PHE A 28 1.92 -3.44 8.52
C PHE A 28 2.63 -4.39 7.56
N ALA A 29 3.96 -4.35 7.49
CA ALA A 29 4.76 -5.30 6.73
C ALA A 29 4.56 -6.73 7.25
N LEU A 30 4.56 -6.94 8.57
CA LEU A 30 4.26 -8.23 9.18
C LEU A 30 2.84 -8.72 8.84
N MET A 31 1.83 -7.85 8.96
CA MET A 31 0.42 -8.18 8.64
C MET A 31 0.21 -8.57 7.18
N THR A 32 0.96 -7.95 6.26
CA THR A 32 0.83 -8.17 4.81
C THR A 32 1.81 -9.23 4.27
N HIS A 33 2.63 -9.82 5.14
CA HIS A 33 3.74 -10.69 4.77
C HIS A 33 4.68 -10.06 3.72
N LEU A 34 4.91 -8.75 3.85
CA LEU A 34 5.83 -7.98 3.02
C LEU A 34 7.11 -7.68 3.79
N ASN A 35 8.20 -7.41 3.08
CA ASN A 35 9.38 -6.84 3.68
C ASN A 35 9.11 -5.36 4.04
N ARG A 36 9.50 -4.93 5.24
CA ARG A 36 9.35 -3.55 5.71
C ARG A 36 9.96 -2.51 4.78
N SER A 37 11.18 -2.74 4.30
CA SER A 37 11.85 -1.82 3.36
C SER A 37 11.14 -1.79 2.01
N TYR A 38 10.59 -2.93 1.56
CA TYR A 38 9.78 -2.99 0.34
C TYR A 38 8.47 -2.18 0.50
N LEU A 39 7.76 -2.33 1.61
CA LEU A 39 6.58 -1.53 1.94
C LEU A 39 6.92 -0.03 2.02
N ALA A 40 8.03 0.33 2.65
CA ALA A 40 8.48 1.71 2.76
C ALA A 40 8.81 2.32 1.38
N ASP A 41 9.38 1.54 0.46
CA ASP A 41 9.62 1.99 -0.92
C ASP A 41 8.30 2.11 -1.70
N ILE A 42 7.33 1.21 -1.49
CA ILE A 42 5.98 1.30 -2.07
C ILE A 42 5.31 2.60 -1.66
N GLU A 43 5.28 2.93 -0.36
CA GLU A 43 4.65 4.15 0.17
C GLU A 43 5.31 5.46 -0.33
N LYS A 44 6.57 5.39 -0.79
CA LYS A 44 7.28 6.52 -1.42
C LYS A 44 6.99 6.63 -2.91
N GLY A 45 6.24 5.69 -3.48
CA GLY A 45 6.09 5.52 -4.92
C GLY A 45 7.28 4.81 -5.57
N ASN A 46 8.44 4.62 -4.94
CA ASN A 46 9.68 4.19 -5.60
C ASN A 46 9.71 2.74 -6.15
N ARG A 47 8.62 1.97 -6.05
CA ARG A 47 8.56 0.58 -6.54
C ARG A 47 7.45 0.36 -7.56
N ASN A 48 7.75 -0.50 -8.53
CA ASN A 48 6.74 -1.18 -9.30
C ASN A 48 6.30 -2.43 -8.52
N PHE A 49 5.04 -2.45 -8.06
CA PHE A 49 4.45 -3.58 -7.34
C PHE A 49 3.34 -4.20 -8.18
N GLY A 50 3.20 -5.53 -8.08
CA GLY A 50 2.20 -6.29 -8.83
C GLY A 50 0.85 -6.33 -8.13
N ILE A 51 -0.14 -6.93 -8.80
CA ILE A 51 -1.50 -7.06 -8.29
C ILE A 51 -1.56 -7.94 -7.02
N ASP A 52 -0.70 -8.97 -6.92
CA ASP A 52 -0.63 -9.84 -5.74
C ASP A 52 -0.13 -9.09 -4.51
N THR A 53 0.79 -8.14 -4.69
CA THR A 53 1.25 -7.27 -3.59
C THR A 53 0.13 -6.33 -3.16
N LEU A 54 -0.61 -5.79 -4.11
CA LEU A 54 -1.75 -4.92 -3.82
C LEU A 54 -2.86 -5.70 -3.10
N ASP A 55 -3.16 -6.93 -3.50
CA ASP A 55 -4.11 -7.83 -2.83
C ASP A 55 -3.72 -8.06 -1.36
N LYS A 56 -2.46 -8.41 -1.10
CA LYS A 56 -1.95 -8.57 0.27
C LYS A 56 -2.12 -7.31 1.12
N ILE A 57 -1.87 -6.14 0.53
CA ILE A 57 -2.02 -4.85 1.22
C ILE A 57 -3.48 -4.57 1.54
N ILE A 58 -4.38 -4.73 0.57
CA ILE A 58 -5.83 -4.51 0.75
C ILE A 58 -6.39 -5.46 1.81
N ARG A 59 -6.02 -6.75 1.76
CA ARG A 59 -6.37 -7.74 2.78
C ARG A 59 -5.74 -7.43 4.14
N GLY A 60 -4.54 -6.86 4.16
CA GLY A 60 -3.89 -6.41 5.40
C GLY A 60 -4.63 -5.29 6.12
N PHE A 61 -5.46 -4.52 5.40
CA PHE A 61 -6.38 -3.55 5.99
C PHE A 61 -7.73 -4.14 6.39
N ASP A 62 -8.01 -5.40 6.06
CA ASP A 62 -9.32 -6.04 6.19
C ASP A 62 -10.43 -5.28 5.43
N MET A 63 -10.11 -4.86 4.19
CA MET A 63 -11.00 -4.07 3.35
C MET A 63 -11.32 -4.78 2.03
N SER A 64 -12.44 -4.44 1.42
CA SER A 64 -12.74 -4.76 0.03
C SER A 64 -11.96 -3.86 -0.94
N TYR A 65 -11.80 -4.30 -2.19
CA TYR A 65 -11.21 -3.46 -3.24
C TYR A 65 -11.99 -2.16 -3.44
N SER A 66 -13.33 -2.21 -3.41
CA SER A 66 -14.18 -1.04 -3.54
C SER A 66 -13.92 0.01 -2.46
N GLU A 67 -13.71 -0.41 -1.21
CA GLU A 67 -13.41 0.52 -0.12
C GLU A 67 -11.99 1.10 -0.26
N PHE A 68 -11.02 0.26 -0.66
CA PHE A 68 -9.66 0.71 -0.88
C PHE A 68 -9.58 1.80 -1.97
N PHE A 69 -10.22 1.56 -3.11
CA PHE A 69 -10.25 2.44 -4.27
C PHE A 69 -11.29 3.57 -4.18
N LYS A 70 -12.07 3.63 -3.11
CA LYS A 70 -13.01 4.72 -2.89
C LYS A 70 -12.25 6.05 -2.89
N ASP A 71 -12.74 6.99 -3.71
CA ASP A 71 -12.22 8.36 -3.83
C ASP A 71 -10.80 8.47 -4.47
N LEU A 72 -10.35 7.45 -5.22
CA LEU A 72 -9.08 7.46 -5.98
C LEU A 72 -9.19 8.03 -7.40
#